data_AF-A0A1C2JBJ4-F1
#
_entry.id   AF-A0A1C2JBJ4-F1
#
_cell.length_a   1.000
_cell.length_b   1.000
_cell.length_c   1.000
_cell.angle_alpha   90.00
_cell.angle_beta   90.00
_cell.angle_gamma   90.00
#
_symmetry.space_group_name_H-M   'P 1'
#
loop_
_entity.id
_entity.type
_entity.pdbx_description
1 polymer ?
#
loop_
_entity_poly.entity_id
_entity_poly.type
_entity_poly.pdbx_seq_one_letter_code
_entity_poly.pdbx_strand_id
1 'polypeptide(L)'
;MYHLGEQASKIPGITADASQYLQDMAEQLANLPADSRRRITQVLIDAGAWKKPVQIFDVTEDADTHLLPKLVFHIEQENQKGTLSVTLDRAADAYVVALEEDGKEPVIREDCYFDDLGSVINEFIVHNDDWLKDRVEIIKKAAKKKAS
;
A
#
# COMPACT_ATOMS: atom_id res chain seq x y z
N MET A 1 -1.59 25.40 6.09
CA MET A 1 -1.19 24.97 7.44
C MET A 1 -1.35 23.46 7.46
N TYR A 2 -0.27 22.70 7.33
CA TYR A 2 -0.34 21.23 7.30
C TYR A 2 -0.23 20.73 8.74
N HIS A 3 -1.29 20.09 9.24
CA HIS A 3 -1.27 19.43 10.54
C HIS A 3 -0.60 18.06 10.37
N LEU A 4 0.63 17.92 10.87
CA LEU A 4 1.18 16.60 11.16
C LEU A 4 0.31 15.97 12.24
N GLY A 5 -0.50 14.97 11.90
CA GLY A 5 -1.10 14.12 12.93
C GLY A 5 -2.36 13.33 12.61
N GLU A 6 -3.17 13.65 11.58
CA GLU A 6 -4.54 13.10 11.60
C GLU A 6 -5.21 12.74 10.26
N GLN A 7 -4.62 13.04 9.10
CA GLN A 7 -5.21 12.60 7.83
C GLN A 7 -4.43 11.47 7.21
N ALA A 8 -5.09 10.32 7.05
CA ALA A 8 -4.67 9.28 6.14
C ALA A 8 -4.34 9.89 4.77
N SER A 9 -3.15 9.56 4.24
CA SER A 9 -2.79 9.97 2.88
C SER A 9 -3.80 9.39 1.91
N LYS A 10 -4.43 10.23 1.09
CA LYS A 10 -5.37 9.76 0.07
C LYS A 10 -4.63 9.07 -1.06
N ILE A 11 -5.26 8.09 -1.69
CA ILE A 11 -4.79 7.53 -2.96
C ILE A 11 -4.93 8.60 -4.04
N PRO A 12 -3.85 9.00 -4.73
CA PRO A 12 -3.92 10.02 -5.77
C PRO A 12 -4.63 9.49 -7.02
N GLY A 13 -5.26 10.38 -7.77
CA GLY A 13 -5.85 10.07 -9.08
C GLY A 13 -7.30 9.58 -9.04
N ILE A 14 -7.89 9.37 -7.86
CA ILE A 14 -9.31 9.04 -7.71
C ILE A 14 -10.13 10.31 -7.94
N THR A 15 -11.01 10.29 -8.93
CA THR A 15 -11.86 11.41 -9.30
C THR A 15 -13.27 11.28 -8.70
N ALA A 16 -14.05 12.37 -8.69
CA ALA A 16 -15.40 12.37 -8.11
C ALA A 16 -16.44 11.64 -8.99
N ASP A 17 -16.12 11.45 -10.28
CA ASP A 17 -16.88 10.68 -11.27
C ASP A 17 -16.49 9.20 -11.31
N ALA A 18 -15.51 8.77 -10.50
CA ALA A 18 -15.17 7.37 -10.34
C ALA A 18 -16.36 6.57 -9.77
N SER A 19 -16.43 5.28 -10.07
CA SER A 19 -17.45 4.40 -9.50
C SER A 19 -17.37 4.37 -7.97
N GLN A 20 -18.51 4.11 -7.33
CA GLN A 20 -18.57 4.00 -5.87
C GLN A 20 -17.61 2.91 -5.34
N TYR A 21 -17.49 1.79 -6.06
CA TYR A 21 -16.55 0.72 -5.72
C TYR A 21 -15.11 1.20 -5.64
N LEU A 22 -14.67 2.00 -6.63
CA LEU A 22 -13.31 2.51 -6.67
C LEU A 22 -13.07 3.56 -5.57
N GLN A 23 -14.05 4.43 -5.32
CA GLN A 23 -13.99 5.41 -4.24
C GLN A 23 -13.88 4.73 -2.87
N ASP A 24 -14.73 3.74 -2.60
CA ASP A 24 -14.74 2.98 -1.35
C ASP A 24 -13.42 2.21 -1.17
N MET A 25 -12.94 1.55 -2.22
CA MET A 25 -11.67 0.82 -2.19
C MET A 25 -10.49 1.76 -1.91
N ALA A 26 -10.45 2.94 -2.53
CA ALA A 26 -9.43 3.94 -2.25
C ALA A 26 -9.50 4.47 -0.81
N GLU A 27 -10.71 4.67 -0.26
CA GLU A 27 -10.91 5.08 1.12
C GLU A 27 -10.49 4.01 2.11
N GLN A 28 -10.80 2.74 1.84
CA GLN A 28 -10.38 1.60 2.63
C GLN A 28 -8.85 1.49 2.63
N LEU A 29 -8.19 1.51 1.47
CA LEU A 29 -6.73 1.48 1.40
C LEU A 29 -6.08 2.70 2.09
N ALA A 30 -6.71 3.87 2.07
CA ALA A 30 -6.21 5.03 2.79
C ALA A 30 -6.25 4.82 4.32
N ASN A 31 -7.32 4.23 4.83
CA ASN A 31 -7.62 4.22 6.26
C ASN A 31 -7.23 2.93 6.98
N LEU A 32 -7.20 1.78 6.31
CA LEU A 32 -6.94 0.51 6.98
C LEU A 32 -5.51 0.43 7.52
N PRO A 33 -5.32 -0.16 8.73
CA PRO A 33 -4.01 -0.43 9.28
C PRO A 33 -3.33 -1.54 8.46
N ALA A 34 -2.04 -1.39 8.19
CA ALA A 34 -1.20 -2.47 7.66
C ALA A 34 -0.51 -3.27 8.78
N ASP A 35 -0.18 -2.57 9.87
CA ASP A 35 0.38 -3.13 11.08
C ASP A 35 0.02 -2.24 12.29
N SER A 36 0.60 -2.52 13.46
CA SER A 36 0.35 -1.77 14.70
C SER A 36 0.72 -0.27 14.67
N ARG A 37 1.54 0.16 13.70
CA ARG A 37 2.12 1.51 13.61
C ARG A 37 1.75 2.25 12.33
N ARG A 38 1.49 1.52 11.23
CA ARG A 38 1.33 2.09 9.90
C ARG A 38 -0.02 1.76 9.28
N ARG A 39 -0.52 2.70 8.49
CA ARG A 39 -1.63 2.48 7.53
C ARG A 39 -1.08 1.90 6.22
N ILE A 40 -1.95 1.26 5.44
CA ILE A 40 -1.60 0.71 4.13
C ILE A 40 -0.92 1.76 3.23
N THR A 41 -1.45 3.00 3.19
CA THR A 41 -0.84 4.06 2.39
C THR A 41 0.57 4.44 2.80
N GLN A 42 0.90 4.35 4.10
CA GLN A 42 2.26 4.59 4.56
C GLN A 42 3.19 3.47 4.10
N VAL A 43 2.75 2.22 4.19
CA VAL A 43 3.51 1.07 3.65
C VAL A 43 3.75 1.21 2.15
N LEU A 44 2.73 1.62 1.38
CA LEU A 44 2.88 1.88 -0.05
C LEU A 44 3.86 3.03 -0.34
N ILE A 45 3.82 4.11 0.44
CA ILE A 45 4.76 5.24 0.31
C ILE A 45 6.20 4.77 0.58
N ASP A 46 6.41 4.02 1.67
CA ASP A 46 7.71 3.44 2.03
C ASP A 46 8.21 2.46 0.95
N ALA A 47 7.28 1.81 0.24
CA ALA A 47 7.55 0.93 -0.89
C ALA A 47 7.86 1.65 -2.20
N GLY A 48 7.76 2.99 -2.23
CA GLY A 48 8.03 3.79 -3.42
C GLY A 48 6.84 3.91 -4.37
N ALA A 49 5.62 3.58 -3.94
CA ALA A 49 4.39 3.70 -4.75
C ALA A 49 4.13 5.10 -5.31
N TRP A 50 4.68 6.14 -4.67
CA TRP A 50 4.56 7.53 -5.10
C TRP A 50 5.46 7.90 -6.29
N LYS A 51 6.45 7.07 -6.64
CA LYS A 51 7.42 7.36 -7.70
C LYS A 51 6.79 7.35 -9.10
N LYS A 52 5.68 6.64 -9.29
CA LYS A 52 4.90 6.62 -10.53
C LYS A 52 3.41 6.82 -10.25
N PRO A 53 2.63 7.33 -11.21
CA PRO A 53 1.18 7.41 -11.06
C PRO A 53 0.56 6.04 -10.76
N VAL A 54 -0.43 6.02 -9.87
CA VAL A 54 -1.27 4.84 -9.64
C VAL A 54 -2.08 4.57 -10.90
N GLN A 55 -2.04 3.33 -11.40
CA GLN A 55 -2.90 2.94 -12.52
C GLN A 55 -4.26 2.53 -11.94
N ILE A 56 -5.30 3.09 -12.53
CA ILE A 56 -6.67 2.99 -12.04
C ILE A 56 -7.48 2.33 -13.15
N PHE A 57 -8.15 1.24 -12.82
CA PHE A 57 -9.09 0.56 -13.69
C PHE A 57 -10.45 0.61 -13.00
N ASP A 58 -11.38 1.33 -13.61
CA ASP A 58 -12.68 1.60 -13.02
C ASP A 58 -13.80 1.00 -13.85
N VAL A 59 -14.86 0.56 -13.17
CA VAL A 59 -16.11 0.13 -13.78
C VAL A 59 -17.11 1.27 -13.69
N THR A 60 -17.08 2.17 -14.64
CA THR A 60 -18.19 3.13 -14.78
C THR A 60 -19.46 2.35 -15.16
N GLU A 61 -20.64 2.83 -14.78
CA GLU A 61 -21.92 2.13 -15.01
C GLU A 61 -22.21 1.86 -16.51
N ASP A 62 -21.55 2.58 -17.42
CA ASP A 62 -21.60 2.40 -18.89
C ASP A 62 -20.51 1.47 -19.45
N ALA A 63 -19.57 1.00 -18.62
CA ALA A 63 -18.46 0.16 -19.03
C ALA A 63 -18.76 -1.34 -18.85
N ASP A 64 -18.13 -2.14 -19.71
CA ASP A 64 -18.18 -3.59 -19.77
C ASP A 64 -18.20 -4.23 -18.36
N THR A 65 -19.28 -4.94 -18.02
CA THR A 65 -19.50 -5.51 -16.68
C THR A 65 -18.42 -6.50 -16.23
N HIS A 66 -17.54 -6.90 -17.14
CA HIS A 66 -16.42 -7.83 -16.90
C HIS A 66 -15.16 -7.16 -16.34
N LEU A 67 -15.00 -5.83 -16.46
CA LEU A 67 -13.88 -5.16 -15.82
C LEU A 67 -14.11 -5.18 -14.29
N LEU A 68 -13.05 -5.31 -13.51
CA LEU A 68 -13.12 -5.26 -12.04
C LEU A 68 -12.42 -3.99 -11.56
N PRO A 69 -12.94 -3.30 -10.52
CA PRO A 69 -12.23 -2.18 -9.90
C PRO A 69 -10.84 -2.62 -9.47
N LYS A 70 -9.81 -1.93 -9.94
CA LYS A 70 -8.41 -2.30 -9.68
C LYS A 70 -7.52 -1.07 -9.55
N LEU A 71 -6.65 -1.12 -8.55
CA LEU A 71 -5.58 -0.15 -8.34
C LEU A 71 -4.23 -0.86 -8.47
N VAL A 72 -3.30 -0.24 -9.22
CA VAL A 72 -1.95 -0.77 -9.41
C VAL A 72 -0.91 0.27 -8.99
N PHE A 73 -0.05 -0.14 -8.07
CA PHE A 73 1.00 0.65 -7.47
C PHE A 73 2.36 0.15 -7.97
N HIS A 74 3.24 1.07 -8.39
CA HIS A 74 4.60 0.74 -8.75
C HIS A 74 5.47 0.63 -7.49
N ILE A 75 6.04 -0.54 -7.23
CA ILE A 75 6.89 -0.77 -6.06
C ILE A 75 8.35 -0.65 -6.48
N GLU A 76 9.15 0.12 -5.73
CA GLU A 76 10.56 0.31 -6.01
C GLU A 76 11.35 0.61 -4.75
N GLN A 77 11.83 -0.46 -4.13
CA GLN A 77 12.75 -0.50 -3.00
C GLN A 77 14.12 -1.07 -3.44
N GLU A 78 15.09 -1.10 -2.51
CA GLU A 78 16.44 -1.59 -2.78
C GLU A 78 16.46 -3.04 -3.29
N ASN A 79 15.61 -3.91 -2.71
CA ASN A 79 15.57 -5.35 -3.00
C ASN A 79 14.27 -5.84 -3.66
N GLN A 80 13.34 -4.93 -3.96
CA GLN A 80 12.04 -5.27 -4.54
C GLN A 80 11.64 -4.21 -5.57
N LYS A 81 11.37 -4.65 -6.80
CA LYS A 81 10.89 -3.81 -7.90
C LYS A 81 9.81 -4.53 -8.69
N GLY A 82 8.73 -3.83 -8.99
CA GLY A 82 7.60 -4.44 -9.66
C GLY A 82 6.31 -3.66 -9.47
N THR A 83 5.18 -4.36 -9.50
CA THR A 83 3.87 -3.78 -9.22
C THR A 83 3.10 -4.57 -8.18
N LEU A 84 2.43 -3.84 -7.30
CA LEU A 84 1.40 -4.39 -6.42
C LEU A 84 0.05 -3.98 -6.99
N SER A 85 -0.85 -4.94 -7.19
CA SER A 85 -2.21 -4.66 -7.56
C SER A 85 -3.19 -5.13 -6.51
N VAL A 86 -4.25 -4.35 -6.30
CA VAL A 86 -5.40 -4.68 -5.47
C VAL A 86 -6.61 -4.62 -6.39
N THR A 87 -7.39 -5.69 -6.46
CA THR A 87 -8.57 -5.82 -7.31
C THR A 87 -9.76 -6.18 -6.44
N LEU A 88 -10.90 -5.53 -6.62
CA LEU A 88 -12.14 -5.91 -5.94
C LEU A 88 -12.90 -6.94 -6.79
N ASP A 89 -13.00 -8.18 -6.32
CA ASP A 89 -13.94 -9.15 -6.85
C ASP A 89 -15.34 -8.86 -6.27
N ARG A 90 -16.17 -8.21 -7.08
CA ARG A 90 -17.53 -7.82 -6.71
C ARG A 90 -18.46 -9.01 -6.48
N ALA A 91 -18.16 -10.17 -7.05
CA ALA A 91 -18.99 -11.37 -6.88
C ALA A 91 -18.66 -12.08 -5.56
N ALA A 92 -17.39 -12.06 -5.16
CA ALA A 92 -16.92 -12.64 -3.90
C ALA A 92 -17.00 -11.67 -2.69
N ASP A 93 -17.19 -10.37 -2.94
CA ASP A 93 -17.07 -9.31 -1.93
C ASP A 93 -15.72 -9.36 -1.20
N ALA A 94 -14.67 -9.63 -1.99
CA ALA A 94 -13.31 -9.82 -1.51
C ALA A 94 -12.31 -9.16 -2.45
N TYR A 95 -11.11 -8.93 -1.94
CA TYR A 95 -9.98 -8.42 -2.67
C TYR A 95 -9.08 -9.54 -3.16
N VAL A 96 -8.51 -9.32 -4.35
CA VAL A 96 -7.37 -10.06 -4.87
C VAL A 96 -6.17 -9.13 -4.85
N VAL A 97 -5.13 -9.53 -4.12
CA VAL A 97 -3.85 -8.81 -4.04
C VAL A 97 -2.81 -9.59 -4.82
N ALA A 98 -2.15 -8.95 -5.77
CA ALA A 98 -1.09 -9.57 -6.56
C ALA A 98 0.17 -8.73 -6.56
N LEU A 99 1.31 -9.38 -6.35
CA LEU A 99 2.64 -8.80 -6.45
C LEU A 99 3.35 -9.41 -7.66
N GLU A 100 3.70 -8.57 -8.62
CA GLU A 100 4.49 -8.93 -9.80
C GLU A 100 5.86 -8.27 -9.68
N GLU A 101 6.90 -9.05 -9.38
CA GLU A 101 8.27 -8.56 -9.31
C GLU A 101 9.05 -8.88 -10.60
N ASP A 102 9.95 -7.98 -10.97
CA ASP A 102 10.76 -8.15 -12.18
C ASP A 102 11.58 -9.45 -12.12
N GLY A 103 11.29 -10.39 -13.04
CA GLY A 103 12.00 -11.65 -13.16
C GLY A 103 11.63 -12.72 -12.13
N LYS A 104 10.52 -12.55 -11.39
CA LYS A 104 9.95 -13.57 -10.49
C LYS A 104 8.56 -13.98 -10.97
N GLU A 105 8.10 -15.14 -10.50
CA GLU A 105 6.70 -15.54 -10.70
C GLU A 105 5.78 -14.63 -9.87
N PRO A 106 4.64 -14.18 -10.42
CA PRO A 106 3.65 -13.43 -9.67
C PRO A 106 3.17 -14.19 -8.43
N VAL A 107 3.09 -13.48 -7.31
CA VAL A 107 2.48 -14.00 -6.08
C VAL A 107 1.09 -13.39 -5.95
N ILE A 108 0.07 -14.23 -5.78
CA ILE A 108 -1.33 -13.81 -5.74
C ILE A 108 -1.97 -14.32 -4.45
N ARG A 109 -2.71 -13.44 -3.77
CA ARG A 109 -3.58 -13.76 -2.65
C ARG A 109 -5.02 -13.42 -3.05
N GLU A 110 -5.85 -14.45 -3.11
CA GLU A 110 -7.29 -14.33 -3.29
C GLU A 110 -8.00 -14.32 -1.94
N ASP A 111 -9.30 -14.02 -1.93
CA ASP A 111 -10.17 -14.03 -0.74
C ASP A 111 -9.66 -13.15 0.41
N CYS A 112 -9.09 -11.98 0.10
CA CYS A 112 -8.65 -11.01 1.11
C CYS A 112 -9.82 -10.10 1.49
N TYR A 113 -10.15 -10.01 2.77
CA TYR A 113 -11.22 -9.17 3.29
C TYR A 113 -10.66 -7.87 3.87
N PHE A 114 -11.53 -6.92 4.21
CA PHE A 114 -11.08 -5.61 4.71
C PHE A 114 -10.24 -5.71 6.00
N ASP A 115 -10.45 -6.74 6.82
CA ASP A 115 -9.77 -6.94 8.10
C ASP A 115 -8.36 -7.55 7.97
N ASP A 116 -8.08 -8.28 6.87
CA ASP A 116 -6.76 -8.88 6.62
C ASP A 116 -5.98 -8.21 5.46
N LEU A 117 -6.64 -7.41 4.62
CA LEU A 117 -6.04 -6.72 3.47
C LEU A 117 -4.74 -5.99 3.80
N GLY A 118 -4.73 -5.28 4.94
CA GLY A 118 -3.54 -4.57 5.38
C GLY A 118 -2.37 -5.49 5.74
N SER A 119 -2.66 -6.62 6.37
CA SER A 119 -1.65 -7.63 6.71
C SER A 119 -1.09 -8.29 5.46
N VAL A 120 -1.95 -8.62 4.48
CA VAL A 120 -1.54 -9.22 3.20
C VAL A 120 -0.64 -8.27 2.41
N ILE A 121 -1.03 -7.00 2.28
CA ILE A 121 -0.20 -5.99 1.60
C ILE A 121 1.14 -5.81 2.32
N ASN A 122 1.13 -5.80 3.65
CA ASN A 122 2.34 -5.70 4.44
C ASN A 122 3.25 -6.91 4.18
N GLU A 123 2.73 -8.14 4.19
CA GLU A 123 3.50 -9.35 3.88
C GLU A 123 4.16 -9.29 2.49
N PHE A 124 3.48 -8.76 1.49
CA PHE A 124 4.00 -8.68 0.12
C PHE A 124 5.11 -7.63 -0.04
N ILE A 125 4.98 -6.49 0.64
CA ILE A 125 5.94 -5.39 0.54
C ILE A 125 7.12 -5.59 1.48
N VAL A 126 6.84 -6.11 2.67
CA VAL A 126 7.78 -6.19 3.76
C VAL A 126 8.34 -7.60 3.84
N HIS A 127 9.50 -7.79 3.23
CA HIS A 127 10.29 -9.02 3.34
C HIS A 127 10.91 -9.13 4.74
N ASN A 128 10.23 -9.80 5.67
CA ASN A 128 10.64 -10.06 7.05
C ASN A 128 10.87 -8.78 7.91
N ASP A 129 10.89 -8.94 9.24
CA ASP A 129 11.08 -7.91 10.28
C ASP A 129 12.33 -7.00 10.16
N ASP A 130 13.06 -6.99 9.04
CA ASP A 130 14.25 -6.15 8.89
C ASP A 130 13.94 -4.64 8.91
N TRP A 131 12.74 -4.23 8.51
CA TRP A 131 12.26 -2.84 8.67
C TRP A 131 11.85 -2.48 10.11
N LEU A 132 11.53 -3.48 10.94
CA LEU A 132 11.23 -3.32 12.38
C LEU A 132 12.51 -3.07 13.20
N LYS A 133 13.68 -3.32 12.61
CA LYS A 133 14.96 -2.94 13.18
C LYS A 133 15.16 -1.45 12.94
N ASP A 134 14.61 -0.62 13.84
CA ASP A 134 15.01 0.78 13.96
C ASP A 134 16.55 0.86 13.95
N ARG A 135 17.11 1.29 12.82
CA ARG A 135 18.56 1.44 12.67
C ARG A 135 18.95 2.72 13.36
N VAL A 136 19.17 2.64 14.68
CA VAL A 136 19.66 3.75 15.48
C VAL A 136 21.10 4.06 15.06
N GLU A 137 21.28 4.98 14.11
CA GLU A 137 22.57 5.59 13.85
C GLU A 137 22.85 6.65 14.93
N ILE A 138 23.83 6.37 15.80
CA ILE A 138 24.30 7.36 16.78
C ILE A 138 25.06 8.46 16.04
N ILE A 139 24.36 9.55 15.72
CA ILE A 139 24.93 10.76 15.14
C ILE A 139 25.69 11.50 16.25
N LYS A 140 26.95 11.10 16.46
CA LYS A 140 27.96 11.57 17.43
C LYS A 140 27.93 10.92 18.81
N LYS A 141 29.06 10.31 19.18
CA LYS A 141 29.41 9.91 20.55
C LYS A 141 29.32 11.13 21.48
N ALA A 142 28.46 11.08 22.48
CA ALA A 142 28.49 12.03 23.59
C ALA A 142 29.88 11.99 24.24
N ALA A 143 30.48 13.17 24.45
CA ALA A 143 31.78 13.30 25.10
C ALA A 143 31.68 12.77 26.54
N LYS A 144 32.51 11.78 26.88
CA LYS A 144 32.62 11.24 28.25
C LYS A 144 33.06 12.37 29.18
N LYS A 145 32.19 12.79 30.10
CA LYS A 145 32.62 13.59 31.26
C LYS A 145 33.53 12.70 32.12
N LYS A 146 34.79 13.09 32.27
CA LYS A 146 35.66 12.59 33.35
C LYS A 146 35.13 13.19 34.66
N ALA A 147 34.73 12.34 35.59
CA ALA A 147 34.56 12.75 36.98
C ALA A 147 35.95 12.94 37.59
N SER A 148 36.19 14.12 38.16
CA SER A 148 37.33 14.42 39.04
C SER A 148 37.09 13.88 40.43
#